data_AF-A0A521TP16-F1
#
_entry.id   AF-A0A521TP16-F1
#
_cell.length_a   1.000
_cell.length_b   1.000
_cell.length_c   1.000
_cell.angle_alpha   90.00
_cell.angle_beta   90.00
_cell.angle_gamma   90.00
#
_symmetry.space_group_name_H-M   'P 1'
#
loop_
_entity.id
_entity.type
_entity.pdbx_description
1 polymer ?
#
loop_
_entity_poly.entity_id
_entity_poly.type
_entity_poly.pdbx_seq_one_letter_code
_entity_poly.pdbx_strand_id
1 'polypeptide(L)'
;MGRIIVSLIAIALTVVVSTMTAMAAEPPAAVAEPGAHVAYDPSTTLISGAGGSFLATVDGAPEPFRGMGYNAILGGLSDGDRAAILARDMELMRIVGVNLIVGWDQKAFDRVFLNAAHAEGIGVAMHFELGKGRNYSDPDLRQRLLDEIAVWVETYRDHPAVRMWGIGNEVLLTTSDEECRAFAEFFVQAYQVARERDPNHPVLYREAEDVRVGYFRDAFAAAGVAPDQFIVGMNFYTPRIAEVLAAWPDHAFDVPVLISEFAPAGGPPSSRAEGFRAIWGMIVPHEQFVLGATPYVWTTEGPEAVDRIFGLTDGNGDPVDEAVFELQRLYRGGAAQPESLPPIAPRSTDGLHMSIAAATAQLLAKAVVLSDLETVDIDAVRARAREFYGADIAAAPGYATADKARVARMLDILADTAVLAALRQQDAPVYSGAVEALPLLAGMARWSTIDPRAADTAEAFIGEVLAQALRTPLSA
;
A
#
# COMPACT_ATOMS: atom_id res chain seq x y z
N MET A 1 57.91 -4.74 -12.42
CA MET A 1 58.57 -5.59 -11.42
C MET A 1 58.51 -4.87 -10.08
N GLY A 2 57.68 -5.35 -9.17
CA GLY A 2 57.67 -5.00 -7.74
C GLY A 2 57.20 -3.60 -7.34
N ARG A 3 55.98 -3.51 -6.77
CA ARG A 3 55.82 -3.24 -5.34
C ARG A 3 54.38 -3.48 -4.87
N ILE A 4 54.32 -4.16 -3.73
CA ILE A 4 53.20 -4.69 -2.98
C ILE A 4 52.81 -3.69 -1.89
N ILE A 5 51.50 -3.46 -1.74
CA ILE A 5 50.66 -3.37 -0.52
C ILE A 5 51.28 -2.70 0.72
N VAL A 6 50.61 -1.67 1.25
CA VAL A 6 49.85 -1.68 2.54
C VAL A 6 48.93 -0.45 2.57
N SER A 7 47.61 -0.65 2.43
CA SER A 7 46.60 0.33 2.84
C SER A 7 45.80 -0.27 3.98
N LEU A 8 45.99 0.31 5.17
CA LEU A 8 45.19 0.08 6.36
C LEU A 8 43.88 0.85 6.23
N ILE A 9 42.78 0.11 6.39
CA ILE A 9 41.43 0.62 6.56
C ILE A 9 41.36 1.31 7.94
N ALA A 10 41.01 2.59 7.95
CA ALA A 10 40.54 3.30 9.13
C ALA A 10 39.41 4.25 8.71
N ILE A 11 38.24 3.98 9.28
CA ILE A 11 36.99 4.71 9.16
C ILE A 11 37.19 6.14 9.68
N ALA A 12 36.82 7.13 8.86
CA ALA A 12 36.59 8.51 9.30
C ALA A 12 35.28 9.00 8.70
N LEU A 13 34.21 8.87 9.50
CA LEU A 13 32.98 9.63 9.37
C LEU A 13 33.37 11.12 9.34
N THR A 14 33.21 11.78 8.19
CA THR A 14 33.34 13.24 8.12
C THR A 14 31.96 13.79 7.83
N VAL A 15 31.37 14.36 8.87
CA VAL A 15 30.18 15.20 8.84
C VAL A 15 30.51 16.45 8.04
N VAL A 16 29.88 16.62 6.87
CA VAL A 16 29.78 17.92 6.24
C VAL A 16 28.61 18.64 6.90
N VAL A 17 28.93 19.54 7.84
CA VAL A 17 28.00 20.57 8.29
C VAL A 17 27.88 21.57 7.15
N SER A 18 26.87 21.40 6.31
CA SER A 18 26.42 22.46 5.41
C SER A 18 25.51 23.39 6.21
N THR A 19 26.01 24.60 6.50
CA THR A 19 25.19 25.70 6.98
C THR A 19 24.22 26.14 5.89
N MET A 20 23.10 25.43 5.73
CA MET A 20 21.95 25.95 5.02
C MET A 20 21.26 26.95 5.94
N THR A 21 21.37 28.22 5.58
CA THR A 21 20.52 29.27 6.12
C THR A 21 19.09 28.86 5.82
N ALA A 22 18.31 28.57 6.87
CA ALA A 22 16.90 28.29 6.76
C ALA A 22 16.20 29.53 6.18
N MET A 23 15.95 29.53 4.87
CA MET A 23 14.82 30.29 4.36
C MET A 23 13.58 29.58 4.90
N ALA A 24 12.88 30.26 5.81
CA ALA A 24 11.56 29.86 6.24
C ALA A 24 10.73 29.62 4.97
N ALA A 25 10.34 28.37 4.73
CA ALA A 25 9.32 28.08 3.74
C ALA A 25 8.06 28.82 4.20
N GLU A 26 7.54 29.69 3.35
CA GLU A 26 6.23 30.30 3.58
C GLU A 26 5.22 29.17 3.81
N PRO A 27 4.27 29.33 4.76
CA PRO A 27 3.19 28.38 4.93
C PRO A 27 2.49 28.19 3.57
N PRO A 28 2.08 26.96 3.20
CA PRO A 28 1.32 26.76 1.98
C PRO A 28 0.10 27.69 2.01
N ALA A 29 0.02 28.58 1.03
CA ALA A 29 -1.13 29.45 0.87
C ALA A 29 -2.38 28.58 0.80
N ALA A 30 -3.40 28.93 1.60
CA ALA A 30 -4.72 28.33 1.49
C ALA A 30 -5.14 28.37 0.03
N VAL A 31 -5.32 27.20 -0.58
CA VAL A 31 -5.84 27.08 -1.93
C VAL A 31 -7.28 27.59 -1.88
N ALA A 32 -7.51 28.77 -2.44
CA ALA A 32 -8.86 29.28 -2.63
C ALA A 32 -9.50 28.51 -3.79
N GLU A 33 -10.45 27.64 -3.47
CA GLU A 33 -11.17 26.81 -4.44
C GLU A 33 -12.34 27.58 -5.09
N PRO A 34 -12.45 27.59 -6.43
CA PRO A 34 -13.63 28.02 -7.15
C PRO A 34 -14.60 26.84 -7.34
N GLY A 35 -15.60 26.73 -6.47
CA GLY A 35 -16.72 25.80 -6.63
C GLY A 35 -17.84 26.13 -5.65
N ALA A 36 -19.08 26.20 -6.10
CA ALA A 36 -20.21 26.45 -5.21
C ALA A 36 -20.28 25.32 -4.17
N HIS A 37 -20.22 25.65 -2.88
CA HIS A 37 -20.52 24.72 -1.81
C HIS A 37 -21.95 24.21 -1.98
N VAL A 38 -22.11 23.00 -2.53
CA VAL A 38 -23.37 22.28 -2.43
C VAL A 38 -23.46 21.82 -0.98
N ALA A 39 -24.44 22.34 -0.25
CA ALA A 39 -24.73 21.90 1.11
C ALA A 39 -25.37 20.51 1.02
N TYR A 40 -24.65 19.52 1.51
CA TYR A 40 -25.15 18.16 1.70
C TYR A 40 -25.32 17.92 3.20
N ASP A 41 -26.24 17.03 3.57
CA ASP A 41 -26.25 16.49 4.93
C ASP A 41 -25.01 15.58 5.10
N PRO A 42 -24.18 15.79 6.13
CA PRO A 42 -23.03 14.92 6.39
C PRO A 42 -23.48 13.49 6.62
N SER A 43 -22.70 12.51 6.11
CA SER A 43 -22.87 11.13 6.51
C SER A 43 -22.37 10.91 7.94
N THR A 44 -22.75 9.78 8.52
CA THR A 44 -22.19 9.28 9.78
C THR A 44 -21.77 7.83 9.59
N THR A 45 -20.52 7.50 9.92
CA THR A 45 -20.05 6.12 10.04
C THR A 45 -19.69 5.84 11.50
N LEU A 46 -20.24 4.77 12.08
CA LEU A 46 -19.92 4.37 13.45
C LEU A 46 -19.59 2.90 13.53
N ILE A 47 -18.58 2.59 14.35
CA ILE A 47 -18.29 1.23 14.78
C ILE A 47 -18.99 0.98 16.11
N SER A 48 -19.65 -0.17 16.22
CA SER A 48 -20.23 -0.66 17.47
C SER A 48 -19.79 -2.10 17.71
N GLY A 49 -19.81 -2.53 18.97
CA GLY A 49 -19.38 -3.88 19.36
C GLY A 49 -18.13 -3.90 20.23
N ALA A 50 -17.78 -5.09 20.70
CA ALA A 50 -16.64 -5.39 21.56
C ALA A 50 -16.44 -6.92 21.63
N GLY A 51 -15.30 -7.37 22.17
CA GLY A 51 -14.99 -8.78 22.40
C GLY A 51 -14.83 -9.58 21.10
N GLY A 52 -14.23 -8.98 20.07
CA GLY A 52 -14.04 -9.62 18.77
C GLY A 52 -15.31 -9.70 17.91
N SER A 53 -16.33 -8.90 18.22
CA SER A 53 -17.52 -8.73 17.38
C SER A 53 -17.83 -7.25 17.17
N PHE A 54 -17.76 -6.81 15.92
CA PHE A 54 -17.89 -5.41 15.52
C PHE A 54 -18.86 -5.27 14.35
N LEU A 55 -19.49 -4.11 14.28
CA LEU A 55 -20.42 -3.73 13.23
C LEU A 55 -20.16 -2.29 12.82
N ALA A 56 -19.89 -2.09 11.52
CA ALA A 56 -19.91 -0.77 10.91
C ALA A 56 -21.34 -0.41 10.49
N THR A 57 -21.74 0.82 10.81
CA THR A 57 -23.00 1.41 10.33
C THR A 57 -22.71 2.69 9.59
N VAL A 58 -23.40 2.91 8.47
CA VAL A 58 -23.41 4.17 7.72
C VAL A 58 -24.83 4.72 7.77
N ASP A 59 -24.98 5.94 8.29
CA ASP A 59 -26.26 6.60 8.54
C ASP A 59 -27.24 5.72 9.34
N GLY A 60 -26.68 4.95 10.28
CA GLY A 60 -27.41 4.03 11.15
C GLY A 60 -27.75 2.67 10.52
N ALA A 61 -27.46 2.44 9.24
CA ALA A 61 -27.67 1.18 8.57
C ALA A 61 -26.39 0.32 8.58
N PRO A 62 -26.47 -0.99 8.92
CA PRO A 62 -25.35 -1.91 8.75
C PRO A 62 -24.80 -1.92 7.32
N GLU A 63 -23.50 -1.70 7.17
CA GLU A 63 -22.86 -1.68 5.85
C GLU A 63 -21.50 -2.37 5.88
N PRO A 64 -21.37 -3.58 5.30
CA PRO A 64 -20.07 -4.18 5.03
C PRO A 64 -19.32 -3.39 3.96
N PHE A 65 -18.02 -3.16 4.17
CA PHE A 65 -17.19 -2.42 3.23
C PHE A 65 -16.66 -3.33 2.11
N ARG A 66 -17.26 -3.17 0.92
CA ARG A 66 -16.78 -3.73 -0.36
C ARG A 66 -15.87 -2.68 -0.98
N GLY A 67 -14.59 -2.83 -0.66
CA GLY A 67 -13.60 -1.82 -0.94
C GLY A 67 -13.05 -1.83 -2.36
N MET A 68 -12.29 -0.79 -2.71
CA MET A 68 -11.39 -0.77 -3.86
C MET A 68 -10.23 0.19 -3.59
N GLY A 69 -9.00 -0.25 -3.84
CA GLY A 69 -7.83 0.62 -3.89
C GLY A 69 -7.86 1.47 -5.15
N TYR A 70 -7.71 2.80 -5.03
CA TYR A 70 -7.69 3.73 -6.15
C TYR A 70 -6.40 4.54 -6.18
N ASN A 71 -5.57 4.29 -7.20
CA ASN A 71 -4.24 4.88 -7.37
C ASN A 71 -4.05 5.48 -8.78
N ALA A 72 -5.11 6.00 -9.41
CA ALA A 72 -4.96 6.61 -10.74
C ALA A 72 -4.15 7.91 -10.68
N ILE A 73 -3.36 8.19 -11.71
CA ILE A 73 -2.60 9.45 -11.80
C ILE A 73 -3.57 10.60 -12.15
N LEU A 74 -4.04 11.31 -11.13
CA LEU A 74 -4.92 12.47 -11.28
C LEU A 74 -4.17 13.81 -11.18
N GLY A 75 -2.96 13.80 -10.64
CA GLY A 75 -2.13 14.99 -10.48
C GLY A 75 -1.75 15.63 -11.83
N GLY A 76 -1.83 16.96 -11.90
CA GLY A 76 -1.48 17.73 -13.10
C GLY A 76 -2.57 17.80 -14.17
N LEU A 77 -3.69 17.09 -13.99
CA LEU A 77 -4.87 17.20 -14.84
C LEU A 77 -5.74 18.40 -14.42
N SER A 78 -6.57 18.89 -15.35
CA SER A 78 -7.60 19.88 -15.03
C SER A 78 -8.74 19.23 -14.24
N ASP A 79 -9.50 20.01 -13.45
CA ASP A 79 -10.65 19.47 -12.71
C ASP A 79 -11.69 18.82 -13.63
N GLY A 80 -11.85 19.33 -14.86
CA GLY A 80 -12.76 18.74 -15.84
C GLY A 80 -12.30 17.35 -16.30
N ASP A 81 -11.01 17.19 -16.58
CA ASP A 81 -10.45 15.89 -16.99
C ASP A 81 -10.48 14.90 -15.83
N ARG A 82 -10.13 15.35 -14.62
CA ARG A 82 -10.25 14.56 -13.38
C ARG A 82 -11.69 14.09 -13.18
N ALA A 83 -12.65 15.00 -13.25
CA ALA A 83 -14.07 14.69 -13.07
C ALA A 83 -14.56 13.67 -14.11
N ALA A 84 -14.12 13.76 -15.36
CA ALA A 84 -14.50 12.80 -16.40
C ALA A 84 -13.95 11.39 -16.13
N ILE A 85 -12.68 11.28 -15.74
CA ILE A 85 -12.05 10.00 -15.37
C ILE A 85 -12.75 9.42 -14.13
N LEU A 86 -12.94 10.23 -13.10
CA LEU A 86 -13.59 9.83 -11.86
C LEU A 86 -15.03 9.38 -12.10
N ALA A 87 -15.83 10.13 -12.87
CA ALA A 87 -17.20 9.74 -13.17
C ALA A 87 -17.28 8.35 -13.83
N ARG A 88 -16.44 8.10 -14.84
CA ARG A 88 -16.34 6.79 -15.49
C ARG A 88 -15.95 5.70 -14.48
N ASP A 89 -14.88 5.92 -13.73
CA ASP A 89 -14.35 4.90 -12.82
C ASP A 89 -15.32 4.59 -11.67
N MET A 90 -15.98 5.61 -11.11
CA MET A 90 -16.98 5.45 -10.05
C MET A 90 -18.22 4.69 -10.57
N GLU A 91 -18.68 4.98 -11.79
CA GLU A 91 -19.78 4.24 -12.42
C GLU A 91 -19.43 2.75 -12.57
N LEU A 92 -18.24 2.44 -13.08
CA LEU A 92 -17.76 1.07 -13.24
C LEU A 92 -17.58 0.37 -11.89
N MET A 93 -17.02 1.05 -10.88
CA MET A 93 -16.90 0.54 -9.52
C MET A 93 -18.28 0.27 -8.88
N ARG A 94 -19.26 1.15 -9.11
CA ARG A 94 -20.65 0.89 -8.71
C ARG A 94 -21.18 -0.35 -9.41
N ILE A 95 -20.97 -0.55 -10.71
CA ILE A 95 -21.39 -1.77 -11.42
C ILE A 95 -20.77 -3.04 -10.79
N VAL A 96 -19.49 -2.99 -10.39
CA VAL A 96 -18.83 -4.08 -9.64
C VAL A 96 -19.50 -4.30 -8.28
N GLY A 97 -19.98 -3.25 -7.62
CA GLY A 97 -20.57 -3.30 -6.28
C GLY A 97 -19.66 -2.79 -5.18
N VAL A 98 -18.65 -2.01 -5.53
CA VAL A 98 -17.82 -1.25 -4.61
C VAL A 98 -18.69 -0.21 -3.89
N ASN A 99 -18.48 -0.05 -2.58
CA ASN A 99 -19.10 1.01 -1.78
C ASN A 99 -18.10 1.78 -0.89
N LEU A 100 -16.82 1.39 -0.89
CA LEU A 100 -15.75 2.11 -0.19
C LEU A 100 -14.52 2.21 -1.10
N ILE A 101 -13.90 3.40 -1.16
CA ILE A 101 -12.60 3.60 -1.80
C ILE A 101 -11.54 3.93 -0.74
N VAL A 102 -10.36 3.36 -0.93
CA VAL A 102 -9.13 3.71 -0.22
C VAL A 102 -8.09 4.14 -1.25
N GLY A 103 -7.27 5.14 -0.95
CA GLY A 103 -6.17 5.55 -1.84
C GLY A 103 -4.94 6.03 -1.08
N TRP A 104 -4.06 6.73 -1.80
CA TRP A 104 -2.73 7.14 -1.31
C TRP A 104 -2.36 8.60 -1.61
N ASP A 105 -2.87 9.20 -2.69
CA ASP A 105 -2.60 10.61 -2.98
C ASP A 105 -3.58 11.52 -2.23
N GLN A 106 -3.17 12.02 -1.06
CA GLN A 106 -3.96 12.96 -0.25
C GLN A 106 -4.46 14.17 -1.05
N LYS A 107 -3.71 14.66 -2.04
CA LYS A 107 -4.10 15.84 -2.83
C LYS A 107 -5.16 15.52 -3.87
N ALA A 108 -5.16 14.30 -4.39
CA ALA A 108 -6.16 13.87 -5.37
C ALA A 108 -7.54 13.59 -4.74
N PHE A 109 -7.59 13.32 -3.44
CA PHE A 109 -8.80 13.00 -2.67
C PHE A 109 -9.47 14.28 -2.13
N ASP A 110 -9.79 15.19 -3.04
CA ASP A 110 -10.43 16.48 -2.76
C ASP A 110 -11.95 16.46 -3.01
N ARG A 111 -12.57 17.64 -3.10
CA ARG A 111 -14.01 17.78 -3.37
C ARG A 111 -14.42 17.25 -4.75
N VAL A 112 -13.55 17.31 -5.76
CA VAL A 112 -13.85 16.75 -7.10
C VAL A 112 -13.99 15.23 -6.99
N PHE A 113 -13.07 14.60 -6.27
CA PHE A 113 -13.12 13.16 -5.98
C PHE A 113 -14.38 12.79 -5.20
N LEU A 114 -14.62 13.49 -4.09
CA LEU A 114 -15.75 13.20 -3.21
C LEU A 114 -17.11 13.41 -3.89
N ASN A 115 -17.25 14.42 -4.75
CA ASN A 115 -18.46 14.63 -5.53
C ASN A 115 -18.73 13.48 -6.50
N ALA A 116 -17.69 12.99 -7.20
CA ALA A 116 -17.83 11.85 -8.11
C ALA A 116 -18.18 10.55 -7.37
N ALA A 117 -17.54 10.29 -6.23
CA ALA A 117 -17.87 9.14 -5.39
C ALA A 117 -19.31 9.22 -4.86
N HIS A 118 -19.73 10.39 -4.38
CA HIS A 118 -21.09 10.62 -3.88
C HIS A 118 -22.16 10.38 -4.95
N ALA A 119 -21.93 10.82 -6.19
CA ALA A 119 -22.87 10.66 -7.29
C ALA A 119 -23.24 9.18 -7.55
N GLU A 120 -22.29 8.27 -7.28
CA GLU A 120 -22.47 6.83 -7.45
C GLU A 120 -22.77 6.08 -6.13
N GLY A 121 -22.95 6.82 -5.03
CA GLY A 121 -23.21 6.26 -3.69
C GLY A 121 -22.00 5.56 -3.07
N ILE A 122 -20.79 5.88 -3.51
CA ILE A 122 -19.55 5.30 -3.03
C ILE A 122 -18.96 6.19 -1.92
N GLY A 123 -18.58 5.55 -0.82
CA GLY A 123 -17.89 6.19 0.29
C GLY A 123 -16.37 6.19 0.13
N VAL A 124 -15.68 7.05 0.88
CA VAL A 124 -14.24 7.28 0.78
C VAL A 124 -13.61 7.23 2.16
N ALA A 125 -12.58 6.39 2.32
CA ALA A 125 -11.61 6.51 3.40
C ALA A 125 -10.61 7.61 3.01
N MET A 126 -10.75 8.78 3.63
CA MET A 126 -9.95 9.96 3.31
C MET A 126 -8.50 9.72 3.76
N HIS A 127 -7.55 9.75 2.83
CA HIS A 127 -6.13 9.51 3.15
C HIS A 127 -5.42 10.80 3.58
N PHE A 128 -4.73 10.75 4.72
CA PHE A 128 -3.75 11.74 5.15
C PHE A 128 -2.36 11.12 5.11
N GLU A 129 -1.45 11.74 4.36
CA GLU A 129 -0.11 11.21 4.17
C GLU A 129 0.78 11.49 5.39
N LEU A 130 1.39 10.43 5.92
CA LEU A 130 2.36 10.51 7.00
C LEU A 130 3.70 9.96 6.52
N GLY A 131 4.72 10.82 6.50
CA GLY A 131 6.00 10.47 5.90
C GLY A 131 6.73 9.34 6.65
N LYS A 132 7.20 8.35 5.89
CA LYS A 132 8.12 7.29 6.36
C LYS A 132 9.48 7.89 6.73
N GLY A 133 10.13 7.36 7.77
CA GLY A 133 11.46 7.80 8.22
C GLY A 133 11.52 9.21 8.85
N ARG A 134 10.36 9.82 9.17
CA ARG A 134 10.30 11.10 9.88
C ARG A 134 10.51 10.88 11.39
N ASN A 135 11.11 11.85 12.06
CA ASN A 135 11.33 11.77 13.50
C ASN A 135 10.06 12.12 14.28
N TYR A 136 9.20 11.14 14.53
CA TYR A 136 7.98 11.33 15.32
C TYR A 136 8.23 11.54 16.82
N SER A 137 9.48 11.60 17.30
CA SER A 137 9.77 12.09 18.66
C SER A 137 9.90 13.62 18.74
N ASP A 138 10.01 14.30 17.58
CA ASP A 138 10.12 15.75 17.51
C ASP A 138 8.76 16.43 17.81
N PRO A 139 8.65 17.20 18.91
CA PRO A 139 7.39 17.86 19.28
C PRO A 139 6.94 18.90 18.25
N ASP A 140 7.85 19.57 17.53
CA ASP A 140 7.49 20.58 16.53
C ASP A 140 6.93 19.94 15.26
N LEU A 141 7.46 18.76 14.88
CA LEU A 141 6.85 17.95 13.84
C LEU A 141 5.46 17.46 14.26
N ARG A 142 5.34 16.87 15.46
CA ARG A 142 4.06 16.37 15.98
C ARG A 142 2.99 17.47 15.95
N GLN A 143 3.27 18.64 16.53
CA GLN A 143 2.30 19.73 16.61
C GLN A 143 1.85 20.20 15.21
N ARG A 144 2.78 20.38 14.27
CA ARG A 144 2.43 20.77 12.90
C ARG A 144 1.51 19.76 12.22
N LEU A 145 1.82 18.46 12.33
CA LEU A 145 0.99 17.41 11.75
C LEU A 145 -0.40 17.34 12.41
N LEU A 146 -0.50 17.53 13.73
CA LEU A 146 -1.79 17.58 14.43
C LEU A 146 -2.64 18.77 13.96
N ASP A 147 -2.02 19.94 13.77
CA ASP A 147 -2.70 21.13 13.24
C ASP A 147 -3.18 20.91 11.79
N GLU A 148 -2.34 20.29 10.95
CA GLU A 148 -2.69 19.93 9.58
C GLU A 148 -3.85 18.92 9.52
N ILE A 149 -3.82 17.88 10.36
CA ILE A 149 -4.91 16.90 10.48
C ILE A 149 -6.20 17.58 10.92
N ALA A 150 -6.15 18.48 11.90
CA ALA A 150 -7.33 19.19 12.38
C ALA A 150 -7.99 20.01 11.26
N VAL A 151 -7.19 20.75 10.48
CA VAL A 151 -7.69 21.54 9.33
C VAL A 151 -8.25 20.63 8.25
N TRP A 152 -7.56 19.54 7.93
CA TRP A 152 -7.99 18.58 6.92
C TRP A 152 -9.33 17.92 7.26
N VAL A 153 -9.50 17.45 8.51
CA VAL A 153 -10.79 16.89 8.98
C VAL A 153 -11.90 17.94 8.90
N GLU A 154 -11.67 19.14 9.43
CA GLU A 154 -12.66 20.23 9.40
C GLU A 154 -13.08 20.59 7.96
N THR A 155 -12.15 20.50 7.01
CA THR A 155 -12.40 20.85 5.61
C THR A 155 -13.37 19.88 4.92
N TYR A 156 -13.31 18.59 5.26
CA TYR A 156 -14.01 17.53 4.53
C TYR A 156 -15.11 16.81 5.31
N ARG A 157 -15.18 16.92 6.65
CA ARG A 157 -16.09 16.12 7.50
C ARG A 157 -17.56 16.20 7.12
N ASP A 158 -17.99 17.32 6.54
CA ASP A 158 -19.38 17.56 6.17
C ASP A 158 -19.74 16.98 4.79
N HIS A 159 -18.79 16.35 4.08
CA HIS A 159 -19.08 15.76 2.77
C HIS A 159 -19.70 14.36 2.91
N PRO A 160 -20.85 14.06 2.28
CA PRO A 160 -21.60 12.80 2.43
C PRO A 160 -20.91 11.54 1.89
N ALA A 161 -19.74 11.69 1.26
CA ALA A 161 -18.95 10.59 0.75
C ALA A 161 -17.85 10.20 1.75
N VAL A 162 -17.54 11.02 2.76
CA VAL A 162 -16.58 10.62 3.79
C VAL A 162 -17.15 9.42 4.54
N ARG A 163 -16.32 8.39 4.74
CA ARG A 163 -16.69 7.22 5.55
C ARG A 163 -15.79 7.06 6.75
N MET A 164 -14.52 7.44 6.65
CA MET A 164 -13.53 7.31 7.72
C MET A 164 -12.29 8.13 7.38
N TRP A 165 -11.47 8.42 8.40
CA TRP A 165 -10.20 9.14 8.28
C TRP A 165 -9.03 8.15 8.29
N GLY A 166 -8.46 7.86 7.12
CA GLY A 166 -7.25 7.06 6.96
C GLY A 166 -6.00 7.90 7.20
N ILE A 167 -5.42 7.81 8.39
CA ILE A 167 -4.27 8.63 8.79
C ILE A 167 -2.99 7.79 8.70
N GLY A 168 -2.27 7.89 7.58
CA GLY A 168 -1.03 7.16 7.31
C GLY A 168 -1.21 5.75 6.76
N ASN A 169 -0.17 5.27 6.08
CA ASN A 169 -0.06 3.94 5.51
C ASN A 169 1.37 3.41 5.65
N GLU A 170 1.54 2.30 6.37
CA GLU A 170 2.80 1.57 6.54
C GLU A 170 3.97 2.47 7.00
N VAL A 171 3.70 3.42 7.90
CA VAL A 171 4.72 4.37 8.39
C VAL A 171 5.81 3.64 9.19
N LEU A 172 5.46 2.51 9.80
CA LEU A 172 6.35 1.67 10.59
C LEU A 172 7.22 0.72 9.76
N LEU A 173 7.05 0.70 8.43
CA LEU A 173 7.82 -0.14 7.55
C LEU A 173 9.31 0.26 7.61
N THR A 174 10.19 -0.70 7.89
CA THR A 174 11.66 -0.51 8.02
C THR A 174 12.14 0.41 9.15
N THR A 175 11.30 0.62 10.17
CA THR A 175 11.55 1.52 11.30
C THR A 175 12.07 0.77 12.54
N SER A 176 12.91 1.40 13.37
CA SER A 176 13.38 0.82 14.64
C SER A 176 12.26 0.72 15.67
N ASP A 177 12.42 -0.11 16.70
CA ASP A 177 11.40 -0.25 17.76
C ASP A 177 11.16 1.05 18.54
N GLU A 178 12.19 1.88 18.72
CA GLU A 178 12.06 3.19 19.37
C GLU A 178 11.20 4.14 18.55
N GLU A 179 11.49 4.25 17.26
CA GLU A 179 10.72 5.06 16.33
C GLU A 179 9.28 4.53 16.16
N CYS A 180 9.06 3.21 16.22
CA CYS A 180 7.72 2.62 16.23
C CYS A 180 6.88 3.09 17.43
N ARG A 181 7.48 3.13 18.64
CA ARG A 181 6.79 3.64 19.83
C ARG A 181 6.48 5.13 19.70
N ALA A 182 7.46 5.92 19.25
CA ALA A 182 7.27 7.35 19.06
C ALA A 182 6.17 7.67 18.03
N PHE A 183 6.07 6.89 16.95
CA PHE A 183 4.99 7.04 15.99
C PHE A 183 3.63 6.63 16.57
N ALA A 184 3.53 5.49 17.25
CA ALA A 184 2.26 5.03 17.83
C ALA A 184 1.71 6.01 18.87
N GLU A 185 2.57 6.61 19.71
CA GLU A 185 2.18 7.68 20.63
C GLU A 185 1.68 8.94 19.93
N PHE A 186 2.31 9.33 18.81
CA PHE A 186 1.82 10.43 17.97
C PHE A 186 0.48 10.07 17.35
N PHE A 187 0.31 8.84 16.88
CA PHE A 187 -0.92 8.40 16.24
C PHE A 187 -2.11 8.47 17.21
N VAL A 188 -1.94 8.13 18.49
CA VAL A 188 -3.01 8.29 19.48
C VAL A 188 -3.44 9.76 19.62
N GLN A 189 -2.50 10.71 19.55
CA GLN A 189 -2.85 12.15 19.54
C GLN A 189 -3.59 12.54 18.25
N ALA A 190 -3.15 12.03 17.10
CA ALA A 190 -3.82 12.25 15.82
C ALA A 190 -5.26 11.68 15.81
N TYR A 191 -5.45 10.49 16.38
CA TYR A 191 -6.75 9.88 16.61
C TYR A 191 -7.65 10.80 17.44
N GLN A 192 -7.16 11.30 18.58
CA GLN A 192 -7.93 12.19 19.44
C GLN A 192 -8.31 13.48 18.71
N VAL A 193 -7.36 14.13 18.02
CA VAL A 193 -7.63 15.34 17.24
C VAL A 193 -8.70 15.09 16.17
N ALA A 194 -8.59 14.00 15.40
CA ALA A 194 -9.59 13.68 14.38
C ALA A 194 -10.98 13.46 15.00
N ARG A 195 -11.07 12.69 16.10
CA ARG A 195 -12.32 12.41 16.82
C ARG A 195 -12.93 13.64 17.48
N GLU A 196 -12.12 14.57 17.97
CA GLU A 196 -12.59 15.85 18.53
C GLU A 196 -13.17 16.77 17.44
N ARG A 197 -12.57 16.77 16.24
CA ARG A 197 -13.05 17.57 15.09
C ARG A 197 -14.23 16.93 14.39
N ASP A 198 -14.30 15.61 14.39
CA ASP A 198 -15.36 14.86 13.74
C ASP A 198 -15.73 13.59 14.53
N PRO A 199 -16.76 13.66 15.39
CA PRO A 199 -17.24 12.50 16.12
C PRO A 199 -18.06 11.54 15.25
N ASN A 200 -18.40 11.91 14.00
CA ASN A 200 -19.30 11.16 13.13
C ASN A 200 -18.61 10.12 12.25
N HIS A 201 -17.28 10.08 12.21
CA HIS A 201 -16.53 9.11 11.39
C HIS A 201 -15.37 8.46 12.17
N PRO A 202 -15.09 7.16 11.97
CA PRO A 202 -13.99 6.48 12.63
C PRO A 202 -12.65 6.84 11.99
N VAL A 203 -11.58 6.45 12.67
CA VAL A 203 -10.20 6.66 12.23
C VAL A 203 -9.58 5.31 11.88
N LEU A 204 -8.94 5.24 10.72
CA LEU A 204 -8.26 4.09 10.18
C LEU A 204 -6.74 4.36 10.16
N TYR A 205 -5.93 3.39 10.60
CA TYR A 205 -4.50 3.34 10.28
C TYR A 205 -4.23 2.10 9.45
N ARG A 206 -3.43 2.20 8.38
CA ARG A 206 -3.13 1.08 7.48
C ARG A 206 -1.71 0.59 7.73
N GLU A 207 -1.55 -0.69 8.05
CA GLU A 207 -0.26 -1.31 8.36
C GLU A 207 0.07 -2.46 7.40
N ALA A 208 1.37 -2.73 7.26
CA ALA A 208 1.87 -3.89 6.55
C ALA A 208 1.61 -5.14 7.41
N GLU A 209 0.51 -5.84 7.11
CA GLU A 209 0.02 -6.97 7.88
C GLU A 209 -0.22 -6.59 9.37
N ASP A 210 0.04 -7.50 10.33
CA ASP A 210 -0.18 -7.30 11.78
C ASP A 210 1.10 -7.03 12.59
N VAL A 211 2.28 -7.08 11.96
CA VAL A 211 3.59 -7.20 12.64
C VAL A 211 3.85 -6.08 13.66
N ARG A 212 3.44 -4.86 13.33
CA ARG A 212 3.68 -3.66 14.15
C ARG A 212 2.44 -3.16 14.89
N VAL A 213 1.32 -3.87 14.78
CA VAL A 213 0.03 -3.44 15.37
C VAL A 213 0.10 -3.36 16.91
N GLY A 214 0.92 -4.20 17.54
CA GLY A 214 1.12 -4.17 19.00
C GLY A 214 1.58 -2.83 19.56
N TYR A 215 2.29 -2.01 18.78
CA TYR A 215 2.70 -0.67 19.20
C TYR A 215 1.52 0.27 19.42
N PHE A 216 0.47 0.17 18.59
CA PHE A 216 -0.75 0.98 18.76
C PHE A 216 -1.53 0.55 19.99
N ARG A 217 -1.71 -0.77 20.21
CA ARG A 217 -2.35 -1.31 21.42
C ARG A 217 -1.70 -0.74 22.68
N ASP A 218 -0.37 -0.80 22.73
CA ASP A 218 0.40 -0.37 23.89
C ASP A 218 0.31 1.16 24.06
N ALA A 219 0.30 1.94 22.97
CA ALA A 219 0.16 3.39 23.00
C ALA A 219 -1.23 3.83 23.48
N PHE A 220 -2.32 3.22 22.98
CA PHE A 220 -3.68 3.49 23.46
C PHE A 220 -3.84 3.18 24.94
N ALA A 221 -3.31 2.04 25.38
CA ALA A 221 -3.33 1.64 26.79
C ALA A 221 -2.52 2.62 27.68
N ALA A 222 -1.32 3.02 27.25
CA ALA A 222 -0.48 3.96 27.99
C ALA A 222 -1.11 5.36 28.09
N ALA A 223 -1.79 5.82 27.05
CA ALA A 223 -2.49 7.11 27.04
C ALA A 223 -3.81 7.10 27.82
N GLY A 224 -4.34 5.93 28.16
CA GLY A 224 -5.67 5.80 28.78
C GLY A 224 -6.81 6.21 27.84
N VAL A 225 -6.62 6.05 26.53
CA VAL A 225 -7.59 6.42 25.49
C VAL A 225 -8.30 5.16 24.99
N ALA A 226 -9.63 5.21 24.95
CA ALA A 226 -10.42 4.10 24.39
C ALA A 226 -10.34 4.12 22.85
N PRO A 227 -10.01 2.99 22.19
CA PRO A 227 -9.92 2.89 20.73
C PRO A 227 -11.27 2.53 20.09
N ASP A 228 -12.38 3.05 20.61
CA ASP A 228 -13.76 2.64 20.26
C ASP A 228 -14.18 2.96 18.82
N GLN A 229 -13.55 3.95 18.18
CA GLN A 229 -13.72 4.29 16.76
C GLN A 229 -12.41 4.15 15.98
N PHE A 230 -11.48 3.34 16.48
CA PHE A 230 -10.24 3.03 15.79
C PHE A 230 -10.37 1.71 15.00
N ILE A 231 -9.94 1.73 13.74
CA ILE A 231 -9.91 0.58 12.84
C ILE A 231 -8.46 0.29 12.47
N VAL A 232 -8.06 -0.98 12.61
CA VAL A 232 -6.76 -1.43 12.10
C VAL A 232 -6.93 -1.90 10.66
N GLY A 233 -6.31 -1.17 9.73
CA GLY A 233 -6.13 -1.55 8.35
C GLY A 233 -4.93 -2.48 8.21
N MET A 234 -5.08 -3.59 7.48
CA MET A 234 -3.97 -4.50 7.18
C MET A 234 -3.84 -4.76 5.68
N ASN A 235 -2.61 -4.68 5.19
CA ASN A 235 -2.26 -4.90 3.80
C ASN A 235 -1.68 -6.31 3.61
N PHE A 236 -2.27 -7.12 2.74
CA PHE A 236 -1.85 -8.52 2.51
C PHE A 236 -1.69 -8.87 1.03
N TYR A 237 -0.49 -9.31 0.67
CA TYR A 237 -0.17 -9.79 -0.68
C TYR A 237 0.16 -11.29 -0.70
N THR A 238 -0.09 -11.99 0.41
CA THR A 238 0.23 -13.40 0.58
C THR A 238 -0.91 -14.14 1.30
N PRO A 239 -0.97 -15.49 1.23
CA PRO A 239 -1.94 -16.28 1.99
C PRO A 239 -1.83 -16.17 3.52
N ARG A 240 -0.84 -15.44 4.06
CA ARG A 240 -0.64 -15.21 5.49
C ARG A 240 -1.86 -14.55 6.17
N ILE A 241 -2.67 -13.83 5.40
CA ILE A 241 -3.95 -13.28 5.87
C ILE A 241 -4.81 -14.31 6.62
N ALA A 242 -4.82 -15.58 6.20
CA ALA A 242 -5.58 -16.62 6.87
C ALA A 242 -5.07 -16.91 8.29
N GLU A 243 -3.76 -16.92 8.50
CA GLU A 243 -3.16 -17.12 9.83
C GLU A 243 -3.46 -15.92 10.73
N VAL A 244 -3.23 -14.71 10.22
CA VAL A 244 -3.43 -13.48 11.00
C VAL A 244 -4.89 -13.33 11.42
N LEU A 245 -5.84 -13.54 10.50
CA LEU A 245 -7.25 -13.47 10.84
C LEU A 245 -7.69 -14.58 11.82
N ALA A 246 -7.11 -15.77 11.73
CA ALA A 246 -7.38 -16.83 12.70
C ALA A 246 -6.85 -16.48 14.11
N ALA A 247 -5.68 -15.82 14.19
CA ALA A 247 -5.05 -15.45 15.46
C ALA A 247 -5.58 -14.13 16.04
N TRP A 248 -6.19 -13.26 15.23
CA TRP A 248 -6.59 -11.90 15.62
C TRP A 248 -7.36 -11.80 16.96
N PRO A 249 -8.35 -12.66 17.27
CA PRO A 249 -9.05 -12.62 18.55
C PRO A 249 -8.14 -12.77 19.78
N ASP A 250 -6.97 -13.37 19.63
CA ASP A 250 -6.00 -13.61 20.71
C ASP A 250 -4.96 -12.47 20.86
N HIS A 251 -4.93 -11.45 19.98
CA HIS A 251 -3.94 -10.36 20.00
C HIS A 251 -4.08 -9.37 21.17
N ALA A 252 -5.10 -9.54 22.02
CA ALA A 252 -5.44 -8.67 23.15
C ALA A 252 -5.60 -7.18 22.75
N PHE A 253 -5.95 -6.91 21.49
CA PHE A 253 -6.32 -5.59 21.00
C PHE A 253 -7.71 -5.66 20.37
N ASP A 254 -8.72 -5.27 21.16
CA ASP A 254 -10.13 -5.45 20.83
C ASP A 254 -10.63 -4.32 19.93
N VAL A 255 -10.21 -4.33 18.67
CA VAL A 255 -10.59 -3.36 17.63
C VAL A 255 -10.96 -4.08 16.33
N PRO A 256 -11.84 -3.51 15.49
CA PRO A 256 -12.16 -4.08 14.19
C PRO A 256 -10.98 -4.00 13.21
N VAL A 257 -11.04 -4.87 12.20
CA VAL A 257 -10.08 -4.92 11.10
C VAL A 257 -10.74 -4.50 9.79
N LEU A 258 -10.01 -3.73 8.99
CA LEU A 258 -10.26 -3.58 7.56
C LEU A 258 -9.09 -4.22 6.81
N ILE A 259 -9.34 -5.13 5.86
CA ILE A 259 -8.27 -5.55 4.95
C ILE A 259 -8.07 -4.42 3.95
N SER A 260 -7.18 -3.48 4.27
CA SER A 260 -7.03 -2.20 3.59
C SER A 260 -6.20 -2.24 2.32
N GLU A 261 -5.58 -3.37 2.02
CA GLU A 261 -5.07 -3.76 0.71
C GLU A 261 -5.05 -5.29 0.63
N PHE A 262 -5.47 -5.86 -0.51
CA PHE A 262 -5.04 -7.22 -0.85
C PHE A 262 -4.98 -7.46 -2.34
N ALA A 263 -4.04 -8.30 -2.76
CA ALA A 263 -3.97 -8.82 -4.12
C ALA A 263 -3.39 -10.24 -4.13
N PRO A 264 -3.82 -11.10 -5.07
CA PRO A 264 -3.23 -12.42 -5.25
C PRO A 264 -1.88 -12.28 -5.97
N ALA A 265 -0.82 -12.00 -5.21
CA ALA A 265 0.52 -11.99 -5.76
C ALA A 265 0.95 -13.39 -6.20
N GLY A 266 1.90 -13.44 -7.13
CA GLY A 266 2.64 -14.65 -7.46
C GLY A 266 1.92 -15.72 -8.26
N GLY A 267 0.89 -15.34 -9.01
CA GLY A 267 0.33 -16.16 -10.10
C GLY A 267 0.33 -15.36 -11.41
N PRO A 268 0.27 -16.03 -12.58
CA PRO A 268 0.10 -15.34 -13.86
C PRO A 268 -1.22 -14.56 -13.89
N PRO A 269 -1.36 -13.54 -14.78
CA PRO A 269 -2.61 -12.78 -14.92
C PRO A 269 -3.86 -13.67 -15.06
N SER A 270 -3.75 -14.79 -15.78
CA SER A 270 -4.85 -15.74 -15.99
C SER A 270 -5.39 -16.41 -14.71
N SER A 271 -4.63 -16.43 -13.62
CA SER A 271 -5.07 -16.99 -12.34
C SER A 271 -5.57 -15.95 -11.34
N ARG A 272 -5.53 -14.65 -11.67
CA ARG A 272 -5.87 -13.58 -10.74
C ARG A 272 -7.30 -13.68 -10.21
N ALA A 273 -8.27 -14.02 -11.07
CA ALA A 273 -9.65 -14.24 -10.65
C ALA A 273 -9.76 -15.32 -9.55
N GLU A 274 -9.17 -16.50 -9.78
CA GLU A 274 -9.15 -17.57 -8.77
C GLU A 274 -8.42 -17.13 -7.49
N GLY A 275 -7.32 -16.38 -7.62
CA GLY A 275 -6.58 -15.84 -6.49
C GLY A 275 -7.42 -14.89 -5.63
N PHE A 276 -8.15 -13.94 -6.23
CA PHE A 276 -9.06 -13.06 -5.49
C PHE A 276 -10.17 -13.85 -4.79
N ARG A 277 -10.75 -14.85 -5.46
CA ARG A 277 -11.73 -15.76 -4.85
C ARG A 277 -11.16 -16.50 -3.65
N ALA A 278 -9.93 -17.00 -3.77
CA ALA A 278 -9.27 -17.74 -2.71
C ALA A 278 -9.01 -16.86 -1.48
N ILE A 279 -8.44 -15.67 -1.66
CA ILE A 279 -8.19 -14.72 -0.56
C ILE A 279 -9.52 -14.25 0.06
N TRP A 280 -10.54 -13.95 -0.74
CA TRP A 280 -11.86 -13.59 -0.22
C TRP A 280 -12.45 -14.71 0.65
N GLY A 281 -12.28 -15.98 0.24
CA GLY A 281 -12.67 -17.13 1.04
C GLY A 281 -11.92 -17.27 2.38
N MET A 282 -10.74 -16.66 2.52
CA MET A 282 -10.02 -16.55 3.79
C MET A 282 -10.53 -15.42 4.67
N ILE A 283 -11.18 -14.40 4.08
CA ILE A 283 -11.67 -13.22 4.81
C ILE A 283 -13.08 -13.44 5.36
N VAL A 284 -14.00 -13.96 4.52
CA VAL A 284 -15.42 -14.14 4.86
C VAL A 284 -15.67 -14.85 6.20
N PRO A 285 -14.94 -15.90 6.60
CA PRO A 285 -15.15 -16.57 7.89
C PRO A 285 -14.92 -15.68 9.14
N HIS A 286 -14.37 -14.48 8.95
CA HIS A 286 -14.01 -13.55 10.02
C HIS A 286 -14.84 -12.26 9.99
N GLU A 287 -15.97 -12.24 9.28
CA GLU A 287 -16.86 -11.08 9.16
C GLU A 287 -17.40 -10.54 10.49
N GLN A 288 -17.30 -11.32 11.59
CA GLN A 288 -17.64 -10.79 12.91
C GLN A 288 -16.71 -9.66 13.37
N PHE A 289 -15.46 -9.56 12.89
CA PHE A 289 -14.54 -8.46 13.24
C PHE A 289 -13.82 -7.83 12.04
N VAL A 290 -13.90 -8.44 10.86
CA VAL A 290 -13.42 -7.84 9.61
C VAL A 290 -14.57 -7.08 8.96
N LEU A 291 -14.48 -5.74 8.95
CA LEU A 291 -15.52 -4.85 8.43
C LEU A 291 -15.61 -4.87 6.90
N GLY A 292 -14.56 -5.33 6.22
CA GLY A 292 -14.49 -5.36 4.77
C GLY A 292 -13.08 -5.57 4.23
N ALA A 293 -12.94 -5.53 2.91
CA ALA A 293 -11.66 -5.67 2.24
C ALA A 293 -11.58 -4.88 0.93
N THR A 294 -10.40 -4.35 0.61
CA THR A 294 -10.13 -3.48 -0.54
C THR A 294 -9.07 -4.11 -1.46
N PRO A 295 -9.45 -4.63 -2.62
CA PRO A 295 -8.52 -5.10 -3.64
C PRO A 295 -7.57 -3.99 -4.06
N TYR A 296 -6.28 -4.30 -4.14
CA TYR A 296 -5.28 -3.49 -4.83
C TYR A 296 -5.18 -4.03 -6.27
N VAL A 297 -5.43 -3.27 -7.33
CA VAL A 297 -5.82 -1.83 -7.42
C VAL A 297 -6.72 -1.62 -8.63
N TRP A 298 -7.48 -0.52 -8.69
CA TRP A 298 -8.45 -0.28 -9.77
C TRP A 298 -7.83 -0.27 -11.17
N THR A 299 -6.71 0.43 -11.39
CA THR A 299 -6.15 0.66 -12.73
C THR A 299 -4.68 0.27 -12.84
N THR A 300 -4.25 -0.15 -14.04
CA THR A 300 -2.83 -0.40 -14.35
C THR A 300 -2.03 0.86 -14.62
N GLU A 301 -2.69 2.01 -14.80
CA GLU A 301 -2.07 3.30 -15.11
C GLU A 301 -1.92 4.15 -13.85
N GLY A 302 -1.48 3.53 -12.76
CA GLY A 302 -1.10 4.21 -11.53
C GLY A 302 0.39 4.58 -11.48
N PRO A 303 0.81 5.36 -10.47
CA PRO A 303 2.18 5.84 -10.31
C PRO A 303 3.18 4.73 -9.95
N GLU A 304 2.73 3.63 -9.37
CA GLU A 304 3.57 2.51 -8.95
C GLU A 304 3.70 1.50 -10.11
N ALA A 305 4.90 1.00 -10.33
CA ALA A 305 5.13 -0.07 -11.29
C ALA A 305 4.36 -1.36 -10.95
N VAL A 306 4.05 -1.62 -9.68
CA VAL A 306 3.18 -2.75 -9.27
C VAL A 306 1.70 -2.55 -9.63
N ASP A 307 1.23 -1.31 -9.88
CA ASP A 307 -0.11 -1.06 -10.42
C ASP A 307 -0.30 -1.80 -11.75
N ARG A 308 0.75 -1.88 -12.58
CA ARG A 308 0.71 -2.61 -13.86
C ARG A 308 0.50 -4.11 -13.72
N ILE A 309 0.78 -4.68 -12.55
CA ILE A 309 0.62 -6.10 -12.24
C ILE A 309 -0.74 -6.36 -11.62
N PHE A 310 -1.17 -5.47 -10.70
CA PHE A 310 -2.36 -5.67 -9.89
C PHE A 310 -3.59 -4.88 -10.34
N GLY A 311 -3.47 -3.98 -11.31
CA GLY A 311 -4.56 -3.20 -11.87
C GLY A 311 -5.66 -4.07 -12.48
N LEU A 312 -6.92 -3.74 -12.19
CA LEU A 312 -8.11 -4.47 -12.67
C LEU A 312 -8.63 -3.94 -14.01
N THR A 313 -8.35 -2.67 -14.30
CA THR A 313 -8.71 -1.97 -15.53
C THR A 313 -7.48 -1.28 -16.12
N ASP A 314 -7.52 -0.90 -17.40
CA ASP A 314 -6.53 -0.01 -17.98
C ASP A 314 -6.89 1.48 -17.76
N GLY A 315 -6.15 2.41 -18.40
CA GLY A 315 -6.43 3.85 -18.28
C GLY A 315 -7.76 4.29 -18.89
N ASN A 316 -8.36 3.46 -19.75
CA ASN A 316 -9.67 3.70 -20.35
C ASN A 316 -10.82 3.12 -19.51
N GLY A 317 -10.52 2.40 -18.42
CA GLY A 317 -11.52 1.70 -17.61
C GLY A 317 -11.90 0.33 -18.17
N ASP A 318 -11.23 -0.15 -19.22
CA ASP A 318 -11.51 -1.46 -19.78
C ASP A 318 -10.89 -2.56 -18.89
N PRO A 319 -11.64 -3.62 -18.55
CA PRO A 319 -11.11 -4.76 -17.81
C PRO A 319 -9.88 -5.37 -18.48
N VAL A 320 -8.84 -5.65 -17.69
CA VAL A 320 -7.60 -6.27 -18.21
C VAL A 320 -7.65 -7.80 -18.22
N ASP A 321 -8.48 -8.39 -17.34
CA ASP A 321 -8.72 -9.83 -17.24
C ASP A 321 -10.02 -10.12 -16.46
N GLU A 322 -10.28 -11.40 -16.17
CA GLU A 322 -11.48 -11.88 -15.46
C GLU A 322 -11.56 -11.46 -13.99
N ALA A 323 -10.51 -10.86 -13.40
CA ALA A 323 -10.47 -10.57 -11.97
C ALA A 323 -11.54 -9.57 -11.53
N VAL A 324 -11.83 -8.55 -12.34
CA VAL A 324 -12.86 -7.55 -12.00
C VAL A 324 -14.28 -8.15 -12.01
N PHE A 325 -14.55 -9.09 -12.93
CA PHE A 325 -15.82 -9.81 -13.00
C PHE A 325 -15.98 -10.76 -11.82
N GLU A 326 -14.87 -11.38 -11.40
CA GLU A 326 -14.87 -12.21 -10.21
C GLU A 326 -15.14 -11.39 -8.94
N LEU A 327 -14.54 -10.21 -8.80
CA LEU A 327 -14.86 -9.28 -7.70
C LEU A 327 -16.33 -8.84 -7.74
N GLN A 328 -16.87 -8.54 -8.93
CA GLN A 328 -18.29 -8.25 -9.08
C GLN A 328 -19.16 -9.39 -8.56
N ARG A 329 -18.82 -10.64 -8.92
CA ARG A 329 -19.52 -11.84 -8.44
C ARG A 329 -19.46 -11.96 -6.92
N LEU A 330 -18.30 -11.70 -6.31
CA LEU A 330 -18.09 -11.75 -4.86
C LEU A 330 -18.89 -10.66 -4.13
N TYR A 331 -18.92 -9.43 -4.65
CA TYR A 331 -19.59 -8.27 -4.03
C TYR A 331 -21.10 -8.24 -4.21
N ARG A 332 -21.61 -8.83 -5.29
CA ARG A 332 -23.04 -8.87 -5.62
C ARG A 332 -23.72 -10.19 -5.25
N GLY A 333 -22.98 -11.19 -4.81
CA GLY A 333 -23.53 -12.51 -4.45
C GLY A 333 -24.23 -13.23 -5.61
N GLY A 334 -23.84 -12.95 -6.86
CA GLY A 334 -24.45 -13.53 -8.06
C GLY A 334 -25.79 -12.91 -8.48
N ALA A 335 -26.21 -11.79 -7.90
CA ALA A 335 -27.41 -11.06 -8.34
C ALA A 335 -27.26 -10.58 -9.79
N ALA A 336 -28.30 -10.79 -10.61
CA ALA A 336 -28.34 -10.29 -11.99
C ALA A 336 -28.21 -8.76 -12.00
N GLN A 337 -27.32 -8.23 -12.83
CA GLN A 337 -27.10 -6.79 -12.98
C GLN A 337 -27.70 -6.29 -14.29
N PRO A 338 -28.43 -5.16 -14.29
CA PRO A 338 -28.97 -4.56 -15.51
C PRO A 338 -27.87 -3.94 -16.38
N GLU A 339 -26.75 -3.55 -15.75
CA GLU A 339 -25.57 -2.95 -16.36
C GLU A 339 -24.41 -3.94 -16.33
N SER A 340 -23.55 -3.89 -17.35
CA SER A 340 -22.40 -4.76 -17.51
C SER A 340 -21.13 -3.95 -17.68
N LEU A 341 -20.03 -4.47 -17.17
CA LEU A 341 -18.71 -3.94 -17.47
C LEU A 341 -18.40 -4.06 -18.98
N PRO A 342 -17.48 -3.23 -19.52
CA PRO A 342 -16.93 -3.41 -20.86
C PRO A 342 -16.35 -4.81 -21.04
N PRO A 343 -16.28 -5.34 -22.28
CA PRO A 343 -15.56 -6.59 -22.53
C PRO A 343 -14.07 -6.43 -22.23
N ILE A 344 -13.39 -7.54 -21.93
CA ILE A 344 -11.94 -7.54 -21.66
C ILE A 344 -11.18 -7.03 -22.89
N ALA A 345 -10.31 -6.04 -22.68
CA ALA A 345 -9.44 -5.53 -23.72
C ALA A 345 -8.35 -6.57 -24.07
N PRO A 346 -8.02 -6.76 -25.36
CA PRO A 346 -6.94 -7.66 -25.74
C PRO A 346 -5.58 -7.08 -25.30
N ARG A 347 -4.98 -7.68 -24.26
CA ARG A 347 -3.59 -7.42 -23.84
C ARG A 347 -2.70 -8.64 -24.09
N SER A 348 -1.42 -8.39 -24.38
CA SER A 348 -0.39 -9.44 -24.36
C SER A 348 -0.18 -9.86 -22.91
N THR A 349 -0.51 -11.11 -22.61
CA THR A 349 -0.30 -11.78 -21.33
C THR A 349 1.05 -12.52 -21.30
N ASP A 350 2.02 -12.10 -22.12
CA ASP A 350 3.28 -12.83 -22.25
C ASP A 350 4.13 -12.60 -20.99
N GLY A 351 4.09 -13.58 -20.09
CA GLY A 351 4.94 -13.66 -18.91
C GLY A 351 6.42 -13.85 -19.28
N LEU A 352 7.26 -14.02 -18.27
CA LEU A 352 8.70 -14.18 -18.49
C LEU A 352 9.03 -15.54 -19.13
N HIS A 353 9.54 -15.53 -20.37
CA HIS A 353 9.94 -16.74 -21.11
C HIS A 353 11.42 -17.14 -20.90
N MET A 354 12.06 -16.68 -19.83
CA MET A 354 13.45 -16.96 -19.49
C MET A 354 13.64 -17.05 -17.97
N SER A 355 14.81 -17.50 -17.50
CA SER A 355 15.08 -17.52 -16.06
C SER A 355 15.22 -16.10 -15.50
N ILE A 356 14.89 -15.93 -14.21
CA ILE A 356 15.08 -14.67 -13.47
C ILE A 356 16.52 -14.16 -13.63
N ALA A 357 17.52 -15.03 -13.47
CA ALA A 357 18.92 -14.66 -13.63
C ALA A 357 19.25 -14.15 -15.05
N ALA A 358 18.69 -14.76 -16.11
CA ALA A 358 18.89 -14.32 -17.48
C ALA A 358 18.22 -12.96 -17.74
N ALA A 359 17.00 -12.78 -17.23
CA ALA A 359 16.28 -11.52 -17.32
C ALA A 359 17.02 -10.38 -16.60
N THR A 360 17.49 -10.62 -15.37
CA THR A 360 18.32 -9.68 -14.61
C THR A 360 19.58 -9.31 -15.40
N ALA A 361 20.31 -10.29 -15.93
CA ALA A 361 21.51 -10.02 -16.73
C ALA A 361 21.22 -9.17 -17.97
N GLN A 362 20.09 -9.43 -18.65
CA GLN A 362 19.68 -8.64 -19.81
C GLN A 362 19.29 -7.20 -19.43
N LEU A 363 18.59 -7.00 -18.31
CA LEU A 363 18.27 -5.67 -17.79
C LEU A 363 19.54 -4.91 -17.41
N LEU A 364 20.49 -5.54 -16.70
CA LEU A 364 21.78 -4.92 -16.42
C LEU A 364 22.51 -4.48 -17.69
N ALA A 365 22.56 -5.34 -18.72
CA ALA A 365 23.15 -4.98 -20.01
C ALA A 365 22.41 -3.81 -20.70
N LYS A 366 21.09 -3.75 -20.57
CA LYS A 366 20.25 -2.66 -21.09
C LYS A 366 20.49 -1.34 -20.35
N ALA A 367 20.78 -1.37 -19.05
CA ALA A 367 21.07 -0.17 -18.29
C ALA A 367 22.48 0.40 -18.59
N VAL A 368 23.49 -0.46 -18.78
CA VAL A 368 24.90 -0.05 -19.01
C VAL A 368 25.09 0.89 -20.22
N VAL A 369 24.15 0.90 -21.17
CA VAL A 369 24.23 1.80 -22.33
C VAL A 369 23.69 3.21 -22.07
N LEU A 370 23.12 3.48 -20.89
CA LEU A 370 22.67 4.82 -20.49
C LEU A 370 23.87 5.70 -20.15
N SER A 371 23.96 6.88 -20.77
CA SER A 371 25.13 7.77 -20.62
C SER A 371 25.30 8.36 -19.22
N ASP A 372 24.19 8.52 -18.49
CA ASP A 372 24.13 9.17 -17.18
C ASP A 372 23.80 8.17 -16.06
N LEU A 373 24.04 6.88 -16.28
CA LEU A 373 23.84 5.86 -15.25
C LEU A 373 24.88 6.05 -14.14
N GLU A 374 24.41 6.14 -12.89
CA GLU A 374 25.29 6.15 -11.73
C GLU A 374 26.04 4.83 -11.63
N THR A 375 27.36 4.91 -11.41
CA THR A 375 28.19 3.72 -11.23
C THR A 375 27.90 3.09 -9.88
N VAL A 376 27.17 1.98 -9.89
CA VAL A 376 26.90 1.15 -8.72
C VAL A 376 27.91 0.00 -8.67
N ASP A 377 28.53 -0.23 -7.51
CA ASP A 377 29.29 -1.46 -7.26
C ASP A 377 28.31 -2.62 -7.06
N ILE A 378 28.02 -3.34 -8.16
CA ILE A 378 27.06 -4.44 -8.22
C ILE A 378 27.39 -5.53 -7.19
N ASP A 379 28.66 -5.87 -7.03
CA ASP A 379 29.07 -6.94 -6.12
C ASP A 379 28.92 -6.50 -4.66
N ALA A 380 29.25 -5.24 -4.34
CA ALA A 380 29.02 -4.69 -3.02
C ALA A 380 27.52 -4.61 -2.67
N VAL A 381 26.66 -4.16 -3.60
CA VAL A 381 25.21 -4.13 -3.39
C VAL A 381 24.67 -5.54 -3.16
N ARG A 382 25.07 -6.50 -3.99
CA ARG A 382 24.66 -7.90 -3.85
C ARG A 382 25.11 -8.49 -2.51
N ALA A 383 26.34 -8.21 -2.08
CA ALA A 383 26.85 -8.68 -0.79
C ALA A 383 26.06 -8.09 0.39
N ARG A 384 25.80 -6.78 0.38
CA ARG A 384 25.01 -6.10 1.42
C ARG A 384 23.57 -6.60 1.46
N ALA A 385 22.94 -6.80 0.30
CA ALA A 385 21.59 -7.35 0.22
C ALA A 385 21.54 -8.77 0.79
N ARG A 386 22.53 -9.62 0.47
CA ARG A 386 22.63 -10.98 1.04
C ARG A 386 22.78 -10.97 2.55
N GLU A 387 23.58 -10.07 3.11
CA GLU A 387 23.73 -9.93 4.55
C GLU A 387 22.42 -9.50 5.22
N PHE A 388 21.83 -8.41 4.73
CA PHE A 388 20.61 -7.83 5.29
C PHE A 388 19.43 -8.81 5.22
N TYR A 389 19.08 -9.28 4.02
CA TYR A 389 17.95 -10.19 3.84
C TYR A 389 18.24 -11.59 4.37
N GLY A 390 19.51 -12.01 4.40
CA GLY A 390 19.90 -13.27 5.03
C GLY A 390 19.63 -13.26 6.53
N ALA A 391 19.94 -12.16 7.22
CA ALA A 391 19.61 -11.98 8.63
C ALA A 391 18.09 -11.90 8.85
N ASP A 392 17.37 -11.18 8.01
CA ASP A 392 15.91 -11.03 8.07
C ASP A 392 15.18 -12.38 7.93
N ILE A 393 15.55 -13.18 6.92
CA ILE A 393 14.98 -14.53 6.72
C ILE A 393 15.39 -15.46 7.87
N ALA A 394 16.61 -15.34 8.40
CA ALA A 394 17.08 -16.16 9.52
C ALA A 394 16.31 -15.88 10.83
N ALA A 395 15.79 -14.66 10.99
CA ALA A 395 14.95 -14.27 12.11
C ALA A 395 13.49 -14.71 11.95
N ALA A 396 13.07 -15.12 10.74
CA ALA A 396 11.70 -15.54 10.48
C ALA A 396 11.35 -16.86 11.22
N PRO A 397 10.10 -17.03 11.69
CA PRO A 397 9.68 -18.29 12.30
C PRO A 397 9.85 -19.47 11.33
N GLY A 398 10.08 -20.68 11.83
CA GLY A 398 10.27 -21.87 11.00
C GLY A 398 11.61 -21.95 10.24
N TYR A 399 12.47 -20.93 10.30
CA TYR A 399 13.77 -20.93 9.60
C TYR A 399 14.65 -22.14 9.94
N ALA A 400 14.65 -22.58 11.21
CA ALA A 400 15.46 -23.72 11.65
C ALA A 400 15.15 -25.01 10.89
N THR A 401 13.90 -25.20 10.49
CA THR A 401 13.41 -26.40 9.78
C THR A 401 13.20 -26.17 8.28
N ALA A 402 13.39 -24.94 7.80
CA ALA A 402 13.20 -24.58 6.40
C ALA A 402 14.22 -25.27 5.46
N ASP A 403 13.78 -25.56 4.23
CA ASP A 403 14.65 -26.04 3.16
C ASP A 403 15.69 -24.96 2.80
N LYS A 404 16.97 -25.26 3.06
CA LYS A 404 18.07 -24.33 2.85
C LYS A 404 18.33 -24.02 1.39
N ALA A 405 17.97 -24.92 0.46
CA ALA A 405 18.06 -24.64 -0.97
C ALA A 405 17.01 -23.62 -1.39
N ARG A 406 15.78 -23.72 -0.86
CA ARG A 406 14.72 -22.71 -1.10
C ARG A 406 15.08 -21.36 -0.51
N VAL A 407 15.56 -21.33 0.73
CA VAL A 407 16.06 -20.09 1.37
C VAL A 407 17.17 -19.44 0.54
N ALA A 408 18.13 -20.23 0.04
CA ALA A 408 19.21 -19.71 -0.79
C ALA A 408 18.68 -19.09 -2.10
N ARG A 409 17.71 -19.75 -2.77
CA ARG A 409 17.06 -19.19 -3.97
C ARG A 409 16.34 -17.87 -3.69
N MET A 410 15.59 -17.78 -2.59
CA MET A 410 14.92 -16.55 -2.19
C MET A 410 15.92 -15.41 -1.93
N LEU A 411 17.05 -15.73 -1.30
CA LEU A 411 18.12 -14.77 -1.06
C LEU A 411 18.78 -14.31 -2.38
N ASP A 412 18.92 -15.20 -3.36
CA ASP A 412 19.43 -14.85 -4.69
C ASP A 412 18.48 -13.88 -5.41
N ILE A 413 17.16 -14.16 -5.39
CA ILE A 413 16.13 -13.28 -5.96
C ILE A 413 16.16 -11.89 -5.33
N LEU A 414 16.21 -11.82 -4.00
CA LEU A 414 16.27 -10.54 -3.28
C LEU A 414 17.55 -9.77 -3.60
N ALA A 415 18.69 -10.46 -3.65
CA ALA A 415 19.96 -9.81 -3.94
C ALA A 415 20.03 -9.29 -5.39
N ASP A 416 19.54 -10.05 -6.36
CA ASP A 416 19.48 -9.62 -7.77
C ASP A 416 18.46 -8.48 -7.98
N THR A 417 17.31 -8.54 -7.31
CA THR A 417 16.32 -7.44 -7.32
C THR A 417 16.91 -6.18 -6.69
N ALA A 418 17.68 -6.30 -5.60
CA ALA A 418 18.34 -5.19 -4.95
C ALA A 418 19.39 -4.51 -5.84
N VAL A 419 20.09 -5.29 -6.68
CA VAL A 419 21.00 -4.72 -7.69
C VAL A 419 20.22 -3.88 -8.70
N LEU A 420 19.11 -4.40 -9.25
CA LEU A 420 18.28 -3.64 -10.20
C LEU A 420 17.68 -2.38 -9.55
N ALA A 421 17.23 -2.48 -8.31
CA ALA A 421 16.67 -1.37 -7.53
C ALA A 421 17.71 -0.28 -7.17
N ALA A 422 18.99 -0.64 -7.11
CA ALA A 422 20.07 0.29 -6.81
C ALA A 422 20.48 1.15 -8.02
N LEU A 423 20.12 0.76 -9.25
CA LEU A 423 20.46 1.52 -10.45
C LEU A 423 19.70 2.84 -10.51
N ARG A 424 20.44 3.95 -10.65
CA ARG A 424 19.90 5.31 -10.72
C ARG A 424 20.39 6.05 -11.97
N GLN A 425 19.51 6.85 -12.56
CA GLN A 425 19.82 7.83 -13.60
C GLN A 425 19.25 9.17 -13.16
N GLN A 426 20.11 10.18 -13.01
CA GLN A 426 19.72 11.52 -12.54
C GLN A 426 18.88 11.46 -11.25
N ASP A 427 19.36 10.72 -10.24
CA ASP A 427 18.68 10.47 -8.96
C ASP A 427 17.36 9.66 -9.02
N ALA A 428 16.88 9.28 -10.22
CA ALA A 428 15.68 8.48 -10.41
C ALA A 428 16.00 6.98 -10.57
N PRO A 429 15.16 6.04 -10.08
CA PRO A 429 15.35 4.61 -10.31
C PRO A 429 15.24 4.27 -11.80
N VAL A 430 16.20 3.50 -12.32
CA VAL A 430 16.13 2.95 -13.69
C VAL A 430 15.04 1.89 -13.81
N TYR A 431 14.89 1.05 -12.77
CA TYR A 431 13.87 0.01 -12.69
C TYR A 431 13.02 0.20 -11.43
N SER A 432 12.06 1.14 -11.47
CA SER A 432 11.19 1.43 -10.32
C SER A 432 10.46 0.20 -9.78
N GLY A 433 10.00 -0.70 -10.67
CA GLY A 433 9.35 -1.95 -10.26
C GLY A 433 10.24 -2.88 -9.43
N ALA A 434 11.56 -2.85 -9.60
CA ALA A 434 12.45 -3.59 -8.72
C ALA A 434 12.51 -2.96 -7.32
N VAL A 435 12.49 -1.63 -7.22
CA VAL A 435 12.44 -0.91 -5.93
C VAL A 435 11.17 -1.26 -5.17
N GLU A 436 10.03 -1.21 -5.84
CA GLU A 436 8.71 -1.47 -5.27
C GLU A 436 8.48 -2.96 -4.96
N ALA A 437 9.08 -3.87 -5.71
CA ALA A 437 8.95 -5.30 -5.47
C ALA A 437 9.71 -5.78 -4.23
N LEU A 438 10.77 -5.08 -3.80
CA LEU A 438 11.65 -5.54 -2.71
C LEU A 438 10.93 -5.81 -1.39
N PRO A 439 10.06 -4.91 -0.86
CA PRO A 439 9.35 -5.18 0.39
C PRO A 439 8.44 -6.40 0.31
N LEU A 440 7.72 -6.56 -0.81
CA LEU A 440 6.83 -7.71 -1.06
C LEU A 440 7.63 -9.01 -1.13
N LEU A 441 8.73 -9.02 -1.89
CA LEU A 441 9.62 -10.17 -2.00
C LEU A 441 10.26 -10.53 -0.67
N ALA A 442 10.64 -9.54 0.16
CA ALA A 442 11.20 -9.78 1.48
C ALA A 442 10.16 -10.44 2.40
N GLY A 443 8.91 -9.98 2.37
CA GLY A 443 7.80 -10.63 3.06
C GLY A 443 7.60 -12.08 2.64
N MET A 444 7.53 -12.33 1.32
CA MET A 444 7.40 -13.68 0.78
C MET A 444 8.60 -14.58 1.12
N ALA A 445 9.81 -14.03 1.15
CA ALA A 445 11.02 -14.75 1.52
C ALA A 445 10.99 -15.20 2.98
N ARG A 446 10.62 -14.30 3.91
CA ARG A 446 10.39 -14.65 5.31
C ARG A 446 9.33 -15.74 5.42
N TRP A 447 8.22 -15.61 4.70
CA TRP A 447 7.13 -16.60 4.77
C TRP A 447 7.52 -17.98 4.20
N SER A 448 8.43 -18.00 3.22
CA SER A 448 8.91 -19.24 2.59
C SER A 448 9.63 -20.21 3.54
N THR A 449 10.01 -19.75 4.73
CA THR A 449 10.59 -20.60 5.78
C THR A 449 9.55 -21.53 6.40
N ILE A 450 8.26 -21.16 6.35
CA ILE A 450 7.14 -21.90 6.93
C ILE A 450 6.29 -22.53 5.83
N ASP A 451 5.99 -21.77 4.76
CA ASP A 451 5.19 -22.23 3.63
C ASP A 451 5.98 -22.19 2.32
N PRO A 452 6.37 -23.35 1.75
CA PRO A 452 7.12 -23.41 0.50
C PRO A 452 6.48 -22.64 -0.66
N ARG A 453 5.14 -22.54 -0.71
CA ARG A 453 4.41 -21.88 -1.79
C ARG A 453 4.71 -20.38 -1.88
N ALA A 454 5.14 -19.76 -0.77
CA ALA A 454 5.53 -18.35 -0.76
C ALA A 454 6.73 -18.07 -1.67
N ALA A 455 7.64 -19.03 -1.83
CA ALA A 455 8.76 -18.91 -2.75
C ALA A 455 8.28 -18.97 -4.21
N ASP A 456 7.36 -19.88 -4.52
CA ASP A 456 6.78 -20.00 -5.87
C ASP A 456 6.03 -18.69 -6.23
N THR A 457 5.29 -18.14 -5.27
CA THR A 457 4.65 -16.83 -5.37
C THR A 457 5.66 -15.72 -5.65
N ALA A 458 6.76 -15.68 -4.91
CA ALA A 458 7.80 -14.68 -5.11
C ALA A 458 8.46 -14.78 -6.50
N GLU A 459 8.78 -16.00 -6.93
CA GLU A 459 9.38 -16.29 -8.25
C GLU A 459 8.47 -15.84 -9.39
N ALA A 460 7.17 -16.14 -9.32
CA ALA A 460 6.20 -15.68 -10.31
C ALA A 460 6.04 -14.15 -10.28
N PHE A 461 5.94 -13.54 -9.10
CA PHE A 461 5.79 -12.09 -8.95
C PHE A 461 6.98 -11.32 -9.54
N ILE A 462 8.22 -11.68 -9.15
CA ILE A 462 9.40 -11.04 -9.75
C ILE A 462 9.50 -11.32 -11.25
N GLY A 463 9.03 -12.49 -11.71
CA GLY A 463 8.93 -12.79 -13.14
C GLY A 463 8.13 -11.75 -13.92
N GLU A 464 6.95 -11.37 -13.42
CA GLU A 464 6.10 -10.34 -14.03
C GLU A 464 6.75 -8.94 -13.99
N VAL A 465 7.36 -8.57 -12.85
CA VAL A 465 8.11 -7.31 -12.71
C VAL A 465 9.23 -7.22 -13.76
N LEU A 466 10.01 -8.29 -13.92
CA LEU A 466 11.12 -8.34 -14.88
C LEU A 466 10.62 -8.34 -16.33
N ALA A 467 9.56 -9.08 -16.64
CA ALA A 467 8.94 -9.08 -17.96
C ALA A 467 8.46 -7.66 -18.34
N GLN A 468 7.86 -6.94 -17.40
CA GLN A 468 7.45 -5.55 -17.60
C GLN A 468 8.63 -4.61 -17.83
N ALA A 469 9.70 -4.75 -17.04
CA ALA A 469 10.92 -3.96 -17.20
C ALA A 469 11.63 -4.20 -18.56
N LEU A 470 11.57 -5.44 -19.07
CA LEU A 470 12.13 -5.77 -20.38
C LEU A 470 11.37 -5.09 -21.51
N ARG A 471 10.03 -5.02 -21.42
CA ARG A 471 9.15 -4.36 -22.41
C ARG A 471 9.24 -2.84 -22.38
N THR A 472 9.54 -2.24 -21.22
CA THR A 472 9.55 -0.79 -21.04
C THR A 472 10.86 -0.19 -21.61
N PRO A 473 10.82 0.71 -22.61
CA PRO A 473 12.02 1.40 -23.08
C PRO A 473 12.67 2.19 -21.95
N LEU A 474 14.01 2.19 -21.88
CA LEU A 474 14.71 3.17 -21.04
C LEU A 474 14.81 4.47 -21.83
N SER A 475 14.38 5.59 -21.24
CA SER A 475 14.60 6.91 -21.82
C SER A 475 16.08 7.27 -21.70
N ALA A 476 16.70 7.66 -22.82
CA ALA A 476 18.09 8.16 -22.86
C ALA A 476 18.18 9.60 -22.35
#